data_AF-A0A7C5MAI3-F1
#
_entry.id   AF-A0A7C5MAI3-F1
#
_cell.length_a   1.000
_cell.length_b   1.000
_cell.length_c   1.000
_cell.angle_alpha   90.00
_cell.angle_beta   90.00
_cell.angle_gamma   90.00
#
_symmetry.space_group_name_H-M   'P 1'
#
loop_
_entity.id
_entity.type
_entity.pdbx_description
1 polymer ?
#
loop_
_entity_poly.entity_id
_entity_poly.type
_entity_poly.pdbx_seq_one_letter_code
_entity_poly.pdbx_strand_id
1 'polypeptide(L)'
;MNKHKGEHPRMGAIDVVPFIPVYNVTMEECVKLAHEFAKEFSEKTGVPCFMYEEAATRPDRKNLADVRRGEFEGLKEAIGKDPDKVPDYGPNKIHPTAGATAVGARFFLVAFNVNLGTSDIEIAKKIAKAVRYSSGGYRYVKAMGFEIKERGIVQVSMNLTNYQKTPIFRVFETIKNEAERYGVPVIGSEIIGLIPLEALVMVADHYLRLENFSIDQVLEKRLLEVE
;
A
#
# COMPACT_ATOMS: atom_id res chain seq x y z
N MET A 1 -9.31 -6.40 18.24
CA MET A 1 -8.99 -4.96 18.25
C MET A 1 -8.83 -4.34 19.62
N ASN A 2 -9.69 -4.63 20.61
CA ASN A 2 -9.66 -3.95 21.94
C ASN A 2 -8.34 -4.02 22.73
N LYS A 3 -7.44 -4.97 22.42
CA LYS A 3 -6.12 -5.09 23.06
C LYS A 3 -4.96 -4.89 22.07
N HIS A 4 -5.25 -4.74 20.78
CA HIS A 4 -4.24 -4.68 19.73
C HIS A 4 -3.62 -3.29 19.64
N LYS A 5 -2.29 -3.23 19.66
CA LYS A 5 -1.48 -2.03 19.44
C LYS A 5 -0.38 -2.38 18.45
N GLY A 6 -0.05 -1.45 17.56
CA GLY A 6 1.02 -1.60 16.58
C GLY A 6 1.39 -0.25 15.99
N GLU A 7 2.57 -0.17 15.38
CA GLU A 7 3.10 1.06 14.78
C GLU A 7 2.37 1.45 13.48
N HIS A 8 1.69 0.49 12.84
CA HIS A 8 0.92 0.74 11.63
C HIS A 8 -0.54 1.12 11.92
N PRO A 9 -1.09 2.15 11.25
CA PRO A 9 -2.51 2.52 11.39
C PRO A 9 -3.43 1.37 11.01
N ARG A 10 -4.46 1.14 11.82
CA ARG A 10 -5.40 0.04 11.66
C ARG A 10 -6.80 0.39 12.17
N MET A 11 -7.83 -0.14 11.53
CA MET A 11 -9.23 0.00 11.98
C MET A 11 -9.96 -1.33 12.19
N GLY A 12 -9.38 -2.44 11.72
CA GLY A 12 -10.00 -3.76 11.79
C GLY A 12 -9.03 -4.88 12.13
N ALA A 13 -9.58 -5.99 12.61
CA ALA A 13 -8.86 -7.26 12.72
C ALA A 13 -8.46 -7.77 11.33
N ILE A 14 -9.34 -7.57 10.35
CA ILE A 14 -9.00 -7.53 8.93
C ILE A 14 -9.09 -6.05 8.53
N ASP A 15 -7.94 -5.40 8.39
CA ASP A 15 -7.90 -3.96 8.11
C ASP A 15 -8.29 -3.65 6.66
N VAL A 16 -7.73 -4.40 5.71
CA VAL A 16 -7.97 -4.21 4.28
C VAL A 16 -8.06 -5.54 3.53
N VAL A 17 -8.99 -5.63 2.58
CA VAL A 17 -9.14 -6.74 1.62
C VAL A 17 -9.11 -6.18 0.19
N PRO A 18 -7.95 -6.21 -0.48
CA PRO A 18 -7.82 -5.77 -1.87
C PRO A 18 -8.06 -6.92 -2.87
N PHE A 19 -8.77 -6.62 -3.95
CA PHE A 19 -8.85 -7.43 -5.17
C PHE A 19 -7.97 -6.78 -6.23
N ILE A 20 -7.11 -7.58 -6.87
CA ILE A 20 -6.10 -7.08 -7.81
C ILE A 20 -6.20 -7.93 -9.08
N PRO A 21 -6.36 -7.31 -10.27
CA PRO A 21 -6.34 -8.06 -11.52
C PRO A 21 -4.91 -8.55 -11.78
N VAL A 22 -4.74 -9.87 -11.96
CA VAL A 22 -3.43 -10.51 -12.19
C VAL A 22 -3.28 -10.94 -13.64
N TYR A 23 -4.14 -11.83 -14.11
CA TYR A 23 -4.08 -12.37 -15.47
C TYR A 23 -5.49 -12.63 -15.98
N ASN A 24 -5.79 -12.21 -17.21
CA ASN A 24 -7.10 -12.39 -17.87
C ASN A 24 -8.32 -11.98 -17.03
N VAL A 25 -8.16 -10.98 -16.16
CA VAL A 25 -9.22 -10.41 -15.34
C VAL A 25 -9.12 -8.89 -15.40
N THR A 26 -10.26 -8.23 -15.60
CA THR A 26 -10.35 -6.78 -15.67
C THR A 26 -10.48 -6.14 -14.29
N MET A 27 -10.19 -4.84 -14.20
CA MET A 27 -10.45 -4.08 -12.98
C MET A 27 -11.94 -4.09 -12.60
N GLU A 28 -12.83 -4.00 -13.58
CA GLU A 28 -14.29 -3.99 -13.36
C GLU A 28 -14.78 -5.29 -12.71
N GLU A 29 -14.25 -6.44 -13.14
CA GLU A 29 -14.53 -7.73 -12.51
C GLU A 29 -14.04 -7.78 -11.06
N CYS A 30 -12.84 -7.26 -10.79
CA CYS A 30 -12.32 -7.14 -9.42
C CYS A 30 -13.17 -6.19 -8.55
N VAL A 31 -13.66 -5.08 -9.10
CA VAL A 31 -14.59 -4.17 -8.41
C VAL A 31 -15.87 -4.93 -8.04
N LYS A 32 -16.45 -5.67 -8.99
CA LYS A 32 -17.65 -6.48 -8.75
C LYS A 32 -17.43 -7.50 -7.63
N LEU A 33 -16.33 -8.25 -7.67
CA LEU A 33 -15.96 -9.21 -6.62
C LEU A 33 -15.76 -8.53 -5.26
N ALA A 34 -15.15 -7.34 -5.23
CA ALA A 34 -14.98 -6.59 -4.00
C ALA A 34 -16.32 -6.23 -3.34
N HIS A 35 -17.31 -5.80 -4.14
CA HIS A 35 -18.65 -5.49 -3.64
C HIS A 35 -19.40 -6.75 -3.18
N GLU A 36 -19.32 -7.85 -3.93
CA GLU A 36 -19.92 -9.14 -3.56
C GLU A 36 -19.33 -9.67 -2.25
N PHE A 37 -18.01 -9.65 -2.12
CA PHE A 37 -17.31 -10.01 -0.89
C PHE A 37 -17.73 -9.12 0.28
N ALA A 38 -17.71 -7.79 0.12
CA ALA A 38 -18.01 -6.88 1.22
C ALA A 38 -19.44 -7.09 1.76
N LYS A 39 -20.39 -7.32 0.86
CA LYS A 39 -21.77 -7.64 1.23
C LYS A 39 -21.86 -8.94 2.02
N GLU A 40 -21.36 -10.05 1.45
CA GLU A 40 -21.46 -11.38 2.07
C GLU A 40 -20.67 -11.46 3.39
N PHE A 41 -19.45 -10.90 3.42
CA PHE A 41 -18.61 -10.86 4.61
C PHE A 41 -19.30 -10.08 5.73
N SER A 42 -19.90 -8.93 5.41
CA SER A 42 -20.58 -8.11 6.41
C SER A 42 -21.86 -8.79 6.92
N GLU A 43 -22.65 -9.41 6.05
CA GLU A 43 -23.86 -10.16 6.43
C GLU A 43 -23.55 -11.32 7.39
N LYS A 44 -22.46 -12.06 7.14
CA LYS A 44 -22.08 -13.21 7.97
C LYS A 44 -21.42 -12.83 9.29
N THR A 45 -20.69 -11.72 9.33
CA THR A 45 -19.84 -11.37 10.48
C THR A 45 -20.33 -10.17 11.29
N GLY A 46 -21.24 -9.36 10.73
CA GLY A 46 -21.66 -8.09 11.31
C GLY A 46 -20.56 -7.00 11.29
N VAL A 47 -19.47 -7.21 10.56
CA VAL A 47 -18.38 -6.23 10.46
C VAL A 47 -18.73 -5.16 9.41
N PRO A 48 -18.74 -3.87 9.76
CA PRO A 48 -18.96 -2.80 8.79
C PRO A 48 -17.82 -2.71 7.77
N CYS A 49 -18.17 -2.55 6.51
CA CYS A 49 -17.22 -2.45 5.40
C CYS A 49 -17.28 -1.09 4.70
N PHE A 50 -16.12 -0.56 4.37
CA PHE A 50 -15.95 0.66 3.57
C PHE A 50 -15.30 0.31 2.24
N MET A 51 -15.90 0.76 1.14
CA MET A 51 -15.35 0.55 -0.19
C MET A 51 -14.29 1.60 -0.53
N TYR A 52 -13.14 1.18 -1.07
CA TYR A 52 -12.01 2.08 -1.37
C TYR A 52 -11.37 1.83 -2.75
N GLU A 53 -10.45 2.72 -3.15
CA GLU A 53 -9.79 2.76 -4.47
C GLU A 53 -10.79 2.69 -5.63
N GLU A 54 -10.61 1.78 -6.59
CA GLU A 54 -11.47 1.70 -7.78
C GLU A 54 -12.88 1.17 -7.46
N ALA A 55 -13.07 0.56 -6.29
CA ALA A 55 -14.39 0.14 -5.81
C ALA A 55 -15.08 1.20 -4.93
N ALA A 56 -14.45 2.36 -4.70
CA ALA A 56 -15.03 3.39 -3.84
C ALA A 56 -16.37 3.90 -4.40
N THR A 57 -17.40 3.87 -3.56
CA THR A 57 -18.74 4.41 -3.87
C THR A 57 -18.78 5.94 -3.83
N ARG A 58 -17.80 6.56 -3.15
CA ARG A 58 -17.66 8.00 -3.02
C ARG A 58 -16.22 8.44 -3.33
N PRO A 59 -16.01 9.61 -3.98
CA PRO A 59 -14.68 10.09 -4.33
C PRO A 59 -13.73 10.27 -3.14
N ASP A 60 -14.26 10.67 -1.98
CA ASP A 60 -13.50 10.89 -0.74
C ASP A 60 -13.02 9.59 -0.06
N ARG A 61 -13.52 8.43 -0.51
CA ARG A 61 -13.11 7.10 -0.01
C ARG A 61 -12.06 6.41 -0.86
N LYS A 62 -11.67 6.98 -2.00
CA LYS A 62 -10.67 6.37 -2.88
C LYS A 62 -9.37 6.06 -2.14
N ASN A 63 -8.88 6.99 -1.33
CA ASN A 63 -7.65 6.79 -0.58
C ASN A 63 -7.90 6.09 0.76
N LEU A 64 -7.27 4.92 0.93
CA LEU A 64 -7.35 4.12 2.16
C LEU A 64 -7.00 4.90 3.44
N ALA A 65 -6.10 5.90 3.37
CA ALA A 65 -5.74 6.70 4.54
C ALA A 65 -6.91 7.56 5.04
N ASP A 66 -7.79 7.99 4.15
CA ASP A 66 -8.96 8.81 4.49
C ASP A 66 -10.08 7.95 5.09
N VAL A 67 -10.26 6.74 4.56
CA VAL A 67 -11.15 5.71 5.13
C VAL A 67 -10.74 5.38 6.57
N ARG A 68 -9.46 5.08 6.79
CA ARG A 68 -8.89 4.69 8.10
C ARG A 68 -8.59 5.87 9.02
N ARG A 69 -8.94 7.11 8.65
CA ARG A 69 -8.64 8.28 9.48
C ARG A 69 -9.31 8.16 10.84
N GLY A 70 -8.52 8.28 11.90
CA GLY A 70 -8.95 8.06 13.29
C GLY A 70 -8.75 6.62 13.78
N GLU A 71 -8.32 5.71 12.90
CA GLU A 71 -8.05 4.31 13.25
C GLU A 71 -9.25 3.61 13.92
N PHE A 72 -9.02 2.51 14.65
CA PHE A 72 -10.08 1.81 15.38
C PHE A 72 -10.75 2.69 16.43
N GLU A 73 -9.98 3.44 17.22
CA GLU A 73 -10.47 4.25 18.34
C GLU A 73 -11.39 5.39 17.87
N GLY A 74 -10.98 6.13 16.84
CA GLY A 74 -11.76 7.23 16.28
C GLY A 74 -12.99 6.74 15.53
N LEU A 75 -12.87 5.66 14.75
CA LEU A 75 -14.03 5.09 14.05
C LEU A 75 -15.06 4.48 14.99
N LYS A 76 -14.64 3.97 16.15
CA LYS A 76 -15.56 3.51 17.20
C LYS A 76 -16.50 4.61 17.68
N GLU A 77 -16.01 5.85 17.73
CA GLU A 77 -16.81 7.01 18.14
C GLU A 77 -17.58 7.66 17.00
N ALA A 78 -17.06 7.59 15.77
CA ALA A 78 -17.64 8.26 14.61
C ALA A 78 -18.75 7.45 13.92
N ILE A 79 -18.59 6.14 13.75
CA ILE A 79 -19.58 5.32 13.04
C ILE A 79 -20.90 5.31 13.83
N GLY A 80 -22.00 5.61 13.15
CA GLY A 80 -23.32 5.75 13.77
C GLY A 80 -23.65 7.17 14.28
N LYS A 81 -22.68 8.09 14.30
CA LYS A 81 -22.87 9.49 14.70
C LYS A 81 -22.53 10.47 13.58
N ASP A 82 -21.46 10.19 12.84
CA ASP A 82 -20.98 11.00 11.73
C ASP A 82 -21.57 10.48 10.40
N PRO A 83 -22.37 11.31 9.67
CA PRO A 83 -22.91 10.95 8.37
C PRO A 83 -21.85 10.59 7.32
N ASP A 84 -20.63 11.11 7.44
CA ASP A 84 -19.55 10.80 6.50
C ASP A 84 -18.89 9.44 6.74
N LYS A 85 -19.10 8.87 7.93
CA LYS A 85 -18.55 7.57 8.35
C LYS A 85 -19.58 6.44 8.31
N VAL A 86 -20.64 6.58 7.51
CA VAL A 86 -21.60 5.49 7.24
C VAL A 86 -20.94 4.41 6.37
N PRO A 87 -20.85 3.15 6.82
CA PRO A 87 -20.29 2.05 6.03
C PRO A 87 -21.08 1.80 4.74
N ASP A 88 -20.42 1.29 3.72
CA ASP A 88 -21.07 0.90 2.46
C ASP A 88 -21.87 -0.39 2.60
N TYR A 89 -21.37 -1.31 3.44
CA TYR A 89 -22.05 -2.56 3.79
C TYR A 89 -21.99 -2.79 5.30
N GLY A 90 -23.06 -3.38 5.82
CA GLY A 90 -23.17 -3.78 7.22
C GLY A 90 -23.82 -2.76 8.14
N PRO A 91 -23.78 -3.02 9.45
CA PRO A 91 -24.36 -2.13 10.45
C PRO A 91 -23.67 -0.77 10.46
N ASN A 92 -24.42 0.32 10.65
CA ASN A 92 -23.86 1.65 10.93
C ASN A 92 -23.37 1.74 12.40
N LYS A 93 -22.52 0.79 12.80
CA LYS A 93 -21.91 0.67 14.11
C LYS A 93 -20.62 -0.14 13.97
N ILE A 94 -19.56 0.25 14.68
CA ILE A 94 -18.33 -0.54 14.71
C ILE A 94 -18.55 -1.92 15.32
N HIS A 95 -17.90 -2.95 14.79
CA HIS A 95 -17.94 -4.27 15.42
C HIS A 95 -17.14 -4.27 16.74
N PRO A 96 -17.69 -4.76 17.87
CA PRO A 96 -17.10 -4.58 19.20
C PRO A 96 -15.71 -5.19 19.39
N THR A 97 -15.39 -6.28 18.70
CA THR A 97 -14.09 -6.96 18.80
C THR A 97 -13.23 -6.84 17.53
N ALA A 98 -13.87 -6.89 16.35
CA ALA A 98 -13.23 -6.90 15.04
C ALA A 98 -12.99 -5.52 14.42
N GLY A 99 -13.71 -4.46 14.78
CA GLY A 99 -13.53 -3.14 14.15
C GLY A 99 -14.31 -2.96 12.86
N ALA A 100 -13.66 -2.39 11.85
CA ALA A 100 -14.20 -2.16 10.50
C ALA A 100 -13.19 -2.62 9.44
N THR A 101 -13.66 -2.94 8.23
CA THR A 101 -12.80 -3.44 7.15
C THR A 101 -12.91 -2.56 5.90
N ALA A 102 -11.77 -2.24 5.27
CA ALA A 102 -11.75 -1.62 3.96
C ALA A 102 -11.72 -2.71 2.89
N VAL A 103 -12.63 -2.67 1.93
CA VAL A 103 -12.67 -3.63 0.82
C VAL A 103 -12.57 -2.86 -0.49
N GLY A 104 -11.76 -3.32 -1.43
CA GLY A 104 -11.69 -2.60 -2.70
C GLY A 104 -10.92 -3.31 -3.77
N ALA A 105 -10.93 -2.71 -4.95
CA ALA A 105 -10.17 -3.18 -6.10
C ALA A 105 -9.11 -2.14 -6.46
N ARG A 106 -7.90 -2.60 -6.80
CA ARG A 106 -6.80 -1.70 -7.13
C ARG A 106 -5.76 -2.38 -7.99
N PHE A 107 -4.95 -1.56 -8.66
CA PHE A 107 -3.72 -2.04 -9.28
C PHE A 107 -2.74 -2.56 -8.22
N PHE A 108 -1.72 -3.29 -8.68
CA PHE A 108 -0.64 -3.79 -7.84
C PHE A 108 -0.06 -2.68 -6.94
N LEU A 109 0.25 -3.07 -5.71
CA LEU A 109 0.96 -2.24 -4.76
C LEU A 109 2.22 -2.99 -4.39
N VAL A 110 3.36 -2.37 -4.65
CA VAL A 110 4.66 -2.90 -4.25
C VAL A 110 5.04 -2.24 -2.94
N ALA A 111 5.11 -3.03 -1.87
CA ALA A 111 5.63 -2.59 -0.58
C ALA A 111 7.15 -2.78 -0.60
N PHE A 112 7.87 -1.67 -0.60
CA PHE A 112 9.32 -1.64 -0.75
C PHE A 112 9.92 -0.72 0.30
N ASN A 113 10.92 -1.20 1.01
CA ASN A 113 11.52 -0.46 2.10
C ASN A 113 13.02 -0.28 1.87
N VAL A 114 13.57 0.86 2.26
CA VAL A 114 15.00 1.19 2.10
C VAL A 114 15.61 1.44 3.47
N ASN A 115 16.62 0.65 3.83
CA ASN A 115 17.33 0.69 5.11
C ASN A 115 18.45 1.74 5.06
N LEU A 116 18.49 2.61 6.06
CA LEU A 116 19.51 3.65 6.18
C LEU A 116 20.47 3.30 7.30
N GLY A 117 21.77 3.52 7.09
CA GLY A 117 22.84 3.28 8.06
C GLY A 117 22.92 4.33 9.17
N THR A 118 21.78 4.66 9.77
CA THR A 118 21.66 5.60 10.88
C THR A 118 20.50 5.18 11.79
N SER A 119 20.54 5.57 13.06
CA SER A 119 19.42 5.45 14.00
C SER A 119 18.56 6.72 14.07
N ASP A 120 18.92 7.78 13.33
CA ASP A 120 18.19 9.05 13.34
C ASP A 120 16.92 8.99 12.48
N ILE A 121 15.78 8.86 13.15
CA ILE A 121 14.45 8.77 12.54
C ILE A 121 14.05 10.05 11.79
N GLU A 122 14.60 11.21 12.16
CA GLU A 122 14.28 12.47 11.48
C GLU A 122 14.86 12.49 10.06
N ILE A 123 15.98 11.80 9.82
CA ILE A 123 16.54 11.62 8.47
C ILE A 123 15.57 10.80 7.63
N ALA A 124 15.12 9.64 8.11
CA ALA A 124 14.16 8.81 7.39
C ALA A 124 12.82 9.53 7.12
N LYS A 125 12.31 10.31 8.09
CA LYS A 125 11.09 11.11 7.92
C LYS A 125 11.26 12.21 6.86
N LYS A 126 12.41 12.89 6.81
CA LYS A 126 12.71 13.91 5.80
C LYS A 126 12.79 13.29 4.41
N ILE A 127 13.49 12.17 4.27
CA ILE A 127 13.59 11.45 2.99
C ILE A 127 12.22 10.92 2.54
N ALA A 128 11.44 10.32 3.44
CA ALA A 128 10.07 9.89 3.14
C ALA A 128 9.17 11.04 2.66
N LYS A 129 9.32 12.25 3.24
CA LYS A 129 8.62 13.45 2.77
C LYS A 129 9.06 13.87 1.36
N ALA A 130 10.34 13.75 1.03
CA ALA A 130 10.84 14.11 -0.31
C ALA A 130 10.24 13.20 -1.40
N VAL A 131 10.01 11.91 -1.12
CA VAL A 131 9.52 10.97 -2.14
C VAL A 131 8.00 10.78 -2.15
N ARG A 132 7.29 10.98 -1.04
CA ARG A 132 5.84 10.72 -0.98
C ARG A 132 5.01 11.81 -1.67
N TYR A 133 3.98 11.38 -2.39
CA TYR A 133 3.10 12.27 -3.14
C TYR A 133 2.44 13.36 -2.27
N SER A 134 2.00 13.02 -1.06
CA SER A 134 1.26 13.93 -0.18
C SER A 134 2.06 15.14 0.29
N SER A 135 3.38 15.16 0.09
CA SER A 135 4.25 16.33 0.32
C SER A 135 4.90 16.88 -0.95
N GLY A 136 4.35 16.56 -2.13
CA GLY A 136 4.82 17.05 -3.42
C GLY A 136 5.90 16.19 -4.08
N GLY A 137 6.19 15.00 -3.53
CA GLY A 137 7.09 14.02 -4.14
C GLY A 137 6.45 13.27 -5.31
N TYR A 138 6.88 12.04 -5.54
CA TYR A 138 6.43 11.24 -6.68
C TYR A 138 4.96 10.84 -6.56
N ARG A 139 4.22 11.00 -7.67
CA ARG A 139 2.88 10.39 -7.80
C ARG A 139 3.00 8.88 -7.65
N TYR A 140 1.97 8.26 -7.09
CA TYR A 140 1.90 6.82 -6.83
C TYR A 140 2.87 6.30 -5.76
N VAL A 141 3.48 7.20 -4.97
CA VAL A 141 4.33 6.84 -3.84
C VAL A 141 3.70 7.33 -2.54
N LYS A 142 3.48 6.40 -1.62
CA LYS A 142 3.18 6.68 -0.21
C LYS A 142 4.39 6.24 0.59
N ALA A 143 4.98 7.11 1.41
CA ALA A 143 6.16 6.76 2.20
C ALA A 143 6.12 7.32 3.62
N MET A 144 6.77 6.61 4.54
CA MET A 144 6.93 6.98 5.95
C MET A 144 8.27 6.47 6.50
N GLY A 145 8.85 7.22 7.43
CA GLY A 145 10.06 6.81 8.14
C GLY A 145 9.72 5.97 9.37
N PHE A 146 10.45 4.87 9.58
CA PHE A 146 10.28 3.96 10.71
C PHE A 146 11.63 3.64 11.38
N GLU A 147 11.58 3.33 12.67
CA GLU A 147 12.70 2.75 13.40
C GLU A 147 12.62 1.23 13.37
N ILE A 148 13.76 0.56 13.15
CA ILE A 148 13.91 -0.88 13.35
C ILE A 148 14.80 -1.05 14.59
N LYS A 149 14.14 -1.05 15.76
CA LYS A 149 14.80 -1.00 17.07
C LYS A 149 15.75 -2.17 17.28
N GLU A 150 15.39 -3.35 16.78
CA GLU A 150 16.17 -4.59 16.91
C GLU A 150 17.51 -4.51 16.17
N ARG A 151 17.59 -3.67 15.13
CA ARG A 151 18.79 -3.48 14.30
C ARG A 151 19.50 -2.16 14.58
N GLY A 152 18.91 -1.27 15.39
CA GLY A 152 19.46 0.07 15.66
C GLY A 152 19.54 0.94 14.40
N ILE A 153 18.64 0.74 13.44
CA ILE A 153 18.62 1.48 12.17
C ILE A 153 17.23 2.09 11.92
N VAL A 154 17.16 2.97 10.92
CA VAL A 154 15.90 3.53 10.41
C VAL A 154 15.67 3.13 8.96
N GLN A 155 14.41 3.20 8.55
CA GLN A 155 13.95 2.73 7.26
C GLN A 155 12.99 3.74 6.63
N VAL A 156 13.13 3.96 5.33
CA VAL A 156 12.09 4.60 4.52
C VAL A 156 11.20 3.49 3.98
N SER A 157 10.05 3.29 4.59
CA SER A 157 9.05 2.34 4.10
C SER A 157 8.16 3.03 3.09
N MET A 158 7.91 2.37 1.95
CA MET A 158 7.05 2.93 0.92
C MET A 158 6.15 1.90 0.25
N ASN A 159 4.99 2.39 -0.19
CA ASN A 159 4.07 1.67 -1.06
C ASN A 159 4.04 2.38 -2.41
N LEU A 160 4.48 1.68 -3.46
CA LEU A 160 4.32 2.11 -4.84
C LEU A 160 2.98 1.59 -5.35
N THR A 161 1.99 2.47 -5.50
CA THR A 161 0.63 2.09 -5.91
C THR A 161 0.47 1.94 -7.42
N ASN A 162 1.51 2.30 -8.19
CA ASN A 162 1.61 2.05 -9.62
C ASN A 162 3.09 2.10 -10.04
N TYR A 163 3.74 0.94 -10.06
CA TYR A 163 5.17 0.82 -10.39
C TYR A 163 5.46 1.08 -11.88
N GLN A 164 4.49 0.88 -12.77
CA GLN A 164 4.68 1.16 -14.20
C GLN A 164 4.83 2.67 -14.46
N LYS A 165 4.08 3.51 -13.73
CA LYS A 165 4.15 4.97 -13.84
C LYS A 165 5.27 5.59 -13.03
N THR A 166 5.49 5.07 -11.82
CA THR A 166 6.63 5.47 -10.96
C THR A 166 7.42 4.22 -10.59
N PRO A 167 8.48 3.90 -11.36
CA PRO A 167 9.28 2.69 -11.15
C PRO A 167 10.08 2.69 -9.86
N ILE A 168 10.35 1.49 -9.34
CA ILE A 168 11.09 1.28 -8.08
C ILE A 168 12.47 1.94 -8.14
N PHE A 169 13.22 1.74 -9.23
CA PHE A 169 14.56 2.30 -9.39
C PHE A 169 14.57 3.83 -9.25
N ARG A 170 13.54 4.53 -9.76
CA ARG A 170 13.47 5.99 -9.73
C ARG A 170 13.35 6.51 -8.31
N VAL A 171 12.48 5.87 -7.51
CA VAL A 171 12.27 6.26 -6.12
C VAL A 171 13.48 5.86 -5.27
N PHE A 172 14.05 4.68 -5.52
CA PHE A 172 15.26 4.20 -4.84
C PHE A 172 16.47 5.12 -5.06
N GLU A 173 16.76 5.51 -6.31
CA GLU A 173 17.84 6.46 -6.62
C GLU A 173 17.61 7.84 -5.96
N THR A 174 16.36 8.29 -5.86
CA THR A 174 16.06 9.54 -5.14
C THR A 174 16.33 9.41 -3.65
N ILE A 175 15.97 8.28 -3.03
CA ILE A 175 16.25 8.02 -1.61
C ILE A 175 17.75 7.97 -1.36
N LYS A 176 18.49 7.31 -2.26
CA LYS A 176 19.95 7.24 -2.19
C LYS A 176 20.57 8.65 -2.25
N ASN A 177 20.18 9.47 -3.22
CA ASN A 177 20.64 10.84 -3.34
C ASN A 177 20.29 11.69 -2.10
N GLU A 178 19.07 11.56 -1.58
CA GLU A 178 18.67 12.28 -0.37
C GLU A 178 19.43 11.80 0.87
N ALA A 179 19.72 10.50 1.01
CA ALA A 179 20.51 9.95 2.11
C ALA A 179 21.97 10.43 2.06
N GLU A 180 22.58 10.48 0.87
CA GLU A 180 23.95 10.99 0.67
C GLU A 180 24.10 12.44 1.14
N ARG A 181 23.07 13.29 0.97
CA ARG A 181 23.08 14.68 1.48
C ARG A 181 23.22 14.77 3.00
N TYR A 182 22.85 13.72 3.74
CA TYR A 182 23.03 13.62 5.18
C TYR A 182 24.28 12.83 5.58
N GLY A 183 25.09 12.37 4.63
CA GLY A 183 26.23 11.49 4.88
C GLY A 183 25.81 10.09 5.38
N VAL A 184 24.57 9.67 5.10
CA VAL A 184 24.03 8.40 5.56
C VAL A 184 24.02 7.39 4.40
N PRO A 185 24.63 6.21 4.56
CA PRO A 185 24.59 5.20 3.52
C PRO A 185 23.24 4.50 3.47
N VAL A 186 22.80 4.12 2.26
CA VAL A 186 21.76 3.09 2.10
C VAL A 186 22.43 1.73 2.29
N ILE A 187 21.98 0.96 3.28
CA ILE A 187 22.61 -0.32 3.68
C ILE A 187 21.84 -1.55 3.20
N GLY A 188 20.75 -1.34 2.47
CA GLY A 188 19.96 -2.39 1.85
C GLY A 188 18.52 -1.97 1.62
N SER A 189 17.74 -2.86 1.02
CA SER A 189 16.31 -2.67 0.79
C SER A 189 15.57 -3.99 0.94
N GLU A 190 14.26 -3.92 1.07
CA GLU A 190 13.41 -5.08 1.34
C GLU A 190 12.11 -4.98 0.54
N ILE A 191 11.69 -6.10 -0.05
CA ILE A 191 10.36 -6.26 -0.63
C ILE A 191 9.50 -6.96 0.41
N ILE A 192 8.37 -6.36 0.76
CA ILE A 192 7.43 -6.94 1.72
C ILE A 192 6.36 -7.70 0.95
N GLY A 193 6.40 -9.03 1.04
CA GLY A 193 5.48 -9.91 0.34
C GLY A 193 5.91 -10.20 -1.10
N LEU A 194 4.95 -10.16 -2.02
CA LEU A 194 5.17 -10.49 -3.44
C LEU A 194 5.30 -9.22 -4.28
N ILE A 195 5.98 -9.36 -5.42
CA ILE A 195 6.20 -8.30 -6.40
C ILE A 195 5.88 -8.83 -7.81
N PRO A 196 5.30 -8.02 -8.70
CA PRO A 196 5.16 -8.40 -10.12
C PRO A 196 6.53 -8.55 -10.80
N LEU A 197 6.69 -9.59 -11.62
CA LEU A 197 7.92 -9.83 -12.39
C LEU A 197 8.35 -8.60 -13.20
N GLU A 198 7.40 -7.94 -13.87
CA GLU A 198 7.64 -6.73 -14.65
C GLU A 198 8.36 -5.64 -13.83
N ALA A 199 7.99 -5.45 -12.55
CA ALA A 199 8.60 -4.43 -11.71
C ALA A 199 10.09 -4.69 -11.44
N LEU A 200 10.51 -5.96 -11.31
CA LEU A 200 11.92 -6.33 -11.17
C LEU A 200 12.67 -6.20 -12.49
N VAL A 201 12.05 -6.60 -13.59
CA VAL A 201 12.64 -6.48 -14.93
C VAL A 201 12.91 -5.01 -15.27
N MET A 202 11.99 -4.10 -14.94
CA MET A 202 12.20 -2.65 -15.12
C MET A 202 13.41 -2.12 -14.33
N VAL A 203 13.70 -2.69 -13.15
CA VAL A 203 14.89 -2.33 -12.38
C VAL A 203 16.15 -2.86 -13.06
N ALA A 204 16.15 -4.13 -13.47
CA ALA A 204 17.28 -4.74 -14.16
C ALA A 204 17.61 -4.00 -15.47
N ASP A 205 16.60 -3.71 -16.29
CA ASP A 205 16.74 -2.96 -17.52
C ASP A 205 17.33 -1.56 -17.30
N HIS A 206 16.84 -0.85 -16.27
CA HIS A 206 17.37 0.48 -15.92
C HIS A 206 18.88 0.47 -15.61
N TYR A 207 19.35 -0.49 -14.79
CA TYR A 207 20.75 -0.53 -14.37
C TYR A 207 21.68 -1.15 -15.42
N LEU A 208 21.20 -2.17 -16.15
CA LEU A 208 21.99 -2.86 -17.17
C LEU A 208 21.99 -2.15 -18.53
N ARG A 209 21.00 -1.27 -18.78
CA ARG A 209 20.82 -0.55 -20.04
C ARG A 209 20.74 -1.50 -21.24
N LEU A 210 19.83 -2.46 -21.17
CA LEU A 210 19.75 -3.51 -22.18
C LEU A 210 19.30 -2.92 -23.52
N GLU A 211 20.05 -3.21 -24.59
CA GLU A 211 19.72 -2.74 -25.94
C GLU A 211 18.69 -3.68 -26.59
N ASN A 212 17.63 -3.11 -27.17
CA ASN A 212 16.56 -3.85 -27.86
C ASN A 212 15.89 -4.93 -27.00
N PHE A 213 15.88 -4.75 -25.68
CA PHE A 213 15.29 -5.71 -24.76
C PHE A 213 13.76 -5.54 -24.67
N SER A 214 13.06 -6.67 -24.75
CA SER A 214 11.64 -6.78 -24.40
C SER A 214 11.48 -7.73 -23.22
N ILE A 215 10.48 -7.47 -22.37
CA ILE A 215 10.06 -8.42 -21.32
C ILE A 215 9.63 -9.77 -21.91
N ASP A 216 9.26 -9.83 -23.19
CA ASP A 216 8.97 -11.09 -23.89
C ASP A 216 10.20 -11.98 -24.06
N GLN A 217 11.41 -11.49 -23.79
CA GLN A 217 12.61 -12.32 -23.73
C GLN A 217 12.80 -13.01 -22.37
N VAL A 218 11.96 -12.69 -21.38
CA VAL A 218 11.97 -13.36 -20.07
C VAL A 218 11.27 -14.70 -20.18
N LEU A 219 12.01 -15.79 -19.93
CA LEU A 219 11.55 -17.16 -20.12
C LEU A 219 10.29 -17.47 -19.29
N GLU A 220 10.29 -17.11 -18.01
CA GLU A 220 9.16 -17.34 -17.10
C GLU A 220 7.91 -16.60 -17.55
N LYS A 221 8.04 -15.40 -18.13
CA LYS A 221 6.90 -14.68 -18.71
C LYS A 221 6.30 -15.46 -19.88
N ARG A 222 7.14 -15.93 -20.81
CA ARG A 222 6.65 -16.72 -21.96
C ARG A 222 5.97 -18.02 -21.55
N LEU A 223 6.49 -18.71 -20.52
CA LEU A 223 5.89 -19.94 -20.05
C LEU A 223 4.46 -19.72 -19.54
N LEU A 224 4.17 -18.57 -18.93
CA LEU A 224 2.83 -18.21 -18.43
C LEU A 224 1.85 -17.79 -19.54
N GLU A 225 2.34 -17.42 -20.73
CA GLU A 225 1.51 -17.00 -21.87
C GLU A 225 1.14 -18.16 -22.82
N VAL A 226 1.73 -19.35 -22.62
CA VAL A 226 1.50 -20.55 -23.45
C VAL A 226 0.35 -21.44 -22.92
N GLU A 227 -0.24 -21.07 -21.77
CA GLU A 227 -1.45 -21.69 -21.19
C GLU A 227 -2.72 -20.87 -21.47
#